data_AF-A0A4P5PC80-F1
#
_entry.id   AF-A0A4P5PC80-F1
#
_cell.length_a   1.000
_cell.length_b   1.000
_cell.length_c   1.000
_cell.angle_alpha   90.00
_cell.angle_beta   90.00
_cell.angle_gamma   90.00
#
_symmetry.space_group_name_H-M   'P 1'
#
loop_
_entity.id
_entity.type
_entity.pdbx_description
1 polymer ?
#
loop_
_entity_poly.entity_id
_entity_poly.type
_entity_poly.pdbx_seq_one_letter_code
_entity_poly.pdbx_strand_id
1 'polypeptide(L)'
;MKGSIVVIGASGSMGFKICQAVSELLPKQHIVVGDYKLERGEQTARKLSNASAAYADSKNASSIEQLVKSGPACVVVAVKQEEPVIQKLCSQNNIPCIDITTFSTFTNKVEQQLPEKTSASIVMAGFFPGMSGIAVKRVIAEFSQVDHAAVNLLQNTQANVGLTGMRDMLRIIAKPLPGGPGFSEKHSVCVENKPYQLRKIHHDEQLILQKKLGIPEVTYRTCWNSEPINSFMSVIVHCHLIDPLIHAMRRFKIDMDKGTKDETAYLIIEAKGTINNEPAERKLVIEVFSDYGITAWTTALLVKKILENPALTGVCYPFEILAFKEILQLESLGKLKFLERGIDVE
;
A
#
# COMPACT_ATOMS: atom_id res chain seq x y z
N MET A 1 -7.54 -22.72 5.16
CA MET A 1 -9.00 -22.58 5.02
C MET A 1 -9.45 -23.08 3.65
N LYS A 2 -10.64 -23.69 3.53
CA LYS A 2 -11.29 -23.96 2.23
C LYS A 2 -12.25 -22.80 1.95
N GLY A 3 -12.18 -22.19 0.79
CA GLY A 3 -13.01 -21.03 0.41
C GLY A 3 -12.26 -20.17 -0.61
N SER A 4 -12.97 -19.38 -1.41
CA SER A 4 -12.35 -18.52 -2.43
C SER A 4 -11.70 -17.27 -1.82
N ILE A 5 -10.79 -16.64 -2.57
CA ILE A 5 -10.36 -15.25 -2.29
C ILE A 5 -11.21 -14.34 -3.16
N VAL A 6 -11.96 -13.43 -2.57
CA VAL A 6 -12.73 -12.42 -3.32
C VAL A 6 -11.88 -11.16 -3.43
N VAL A 7 -11.72 -10.62 -4.64
CA VAL A 7 -11.07 -9.33 -4.86
C VAL A 7 -12.11 -8.35 -5.43
N ILE A 8 -12.45 -7.30 -4.70
CA ILE A 8 -13.43 -6.28 -5.11
C ILE A 8 -12.70 -5.13 -5.81
N GLY A 9 -13.15 -4.77 -7.00
CA GLY A 9 -12.41 -3.88 -7.91
C GLY A 9 -11.36 -4.61 -8.74
N ALA A 10 -11.51 -5.93 -8.89
CA ALA A 10 -10.52 -6.78 -9.51
C ALA A 10 -10.24 -6.47 -10.99
N SER A 11 -11.17 -5.84 -11.71
CA SER A 11 -10.93 -5.44 -13.11
C SER A 11 -10.30 -4.04 -13.24
N GLY A 12 -9.96 -3.38 -12.14
CA GLY A 12 -9.13 -2.16 -12.11
C GLY A 12 -7.63 -2.50 -12.19
N SER A 13 -6.79 -1.50 -12.49
CA SER A 13 -5.33 -1.70 -12.62
C SER A 13 -4.71 -2.38 -11.39
N MET A 14 -5.05 -1.88 -10.19
CA MET A 14 -4.53 -2.43 -8.93
C MET A 14 -5.14 -3.80 -8.60
N GLY A 15 -6.48 -3.91 -8.66
CA GLY A 15 -7.17 -5.17 -8.35
C GLY A 15 -6.73 -6.33 -9.26
N PHE A 16 -6.45 -6.07 -10.54
CA PHE A 16 -5.98 -7.10 -11.44
C PHE A 16 -4.56 -7.57 -11.08
N LYS A 17 -3.66 -6.64 -10.76
CA LYS A 17 -2.31 -6.97 -10.27
C LYS A 17 -2.36 -7.81 -8.99
N ILE A 18 -3.28 -7.51 -8.07
CA ILE A 18 -3.53 -8.32 -6.87
C ILE A 18 -3.96 -9.73 -7.26
N CYS A 19 -4.93 -9.89 -8.17
CA CYS A 19 -5.35 -11.21 -8.66
C CYS A 19 -4.19 -12.00 -9.28
N GLN A 20 -3.32 -11.34 -10.06
CA GLN A 20 -2.13 -11.98 -10.64
C GLN A 20 -1.16 -12.44 -9.55
N ALA A 21 -0.79 -11.56 -8.62
CA ALA A 21 0.11 -11.89 -7.52
C ALA A 21 -0.44 -13.02 -6.64
N VAL A 22 -1.74 -13.01 -6.34
CA VAL A 22 -2.42 -14.10 -5.62
C VAL A 22 -2.39 -15.40 -6.43
N SER A 23 -2.67 -15.35 -7.73
CA SER A 23 -2.67 -16.54 -8.58
C SER A 23 -1.27 -17.15 -8.74
N GLU A 24 -0.21 -16.33 -8.74
CA GLU A 24 1.17 -16.79 -8.78
C GLU A 24 1.61 -17.38 -7.42
N LEU A 25 1.31 -16.68 -6.31
CA LEU A 25 1.73 -17.10 -4.98
C LEU A 25 0.91 -18.28 -4.42
N LEU A 26 -0.36 -18.39 -4.82
CA LEU A 26 -1.35 -19.36 -4.33
C LEU A 26 -2.08 -20.03 -5.52
N PRO A 27 -1.39 -20.78 -6.40
CA PRO A 27 -1.95 -21.24 -7.68
C PRO A 27 -3.15 -22.19 -7.55
N LYS A 28 -3.32 -22.85 -6.41
CA LYS A 28 -4.45 -23.76 -6.14
C LYS A 28 -5.69 -23.03 -5.60
N GLN A 29 -5.54 -21.76 -5.25
CA GLN A 29 -6.58 -20.99 -4.59
C GLN A 29 -7.53 -20.38 -5.62
N HIS A 30 -8.83 -20.60 -5.44
CA HIS A 30 -9.84 -20.03 -6.33
C HIS A 30 -10.01 -18.53 -6.07
N ILE A 31 -10.02 -17.72 -7.12
CA ILE A 31 -10.19 -16.27 -7.06
C ILE A 31 -11.57 -15.89 -7.61
N VAL A 32 -12.35 -15.12 -6.84
CA VAL A 32 -13.58 -14.49 -7.31
C VAL A 32 -13.27 -13.04 -7.65
N VAL A 33 -13.36 -12.72 -8.94
CA VAL A 33 -13.17 -11.39 -9.50
C VAL A 33 -14.47 -10.59 -9.31
N GLY A 34 -14.50 -9.75 -8.28
CA GLY A 34 -15.60 -8.86 -7.96
C GLY A 34 -15.51 -7.53 -8.71
N ASP A 35 -16.52 -7.21 -9.52
CA ASP A 35 -16.63 -5.92 -10.24
C ASP A 35 -18.07 -5.40 -10.25
N TYR A 36 -18.22 -4.07 -10.29
CA TYR A 36 -19.52 -3.41 -10.40
C TYR A 36 -20.14 -3.54 -11.80
N LYS A 37 -19.40 -4.12 -12.76
CA LYS A 37 -19.92 -4.59 -14.05
C LYS A 37 -19.52 -6.03 -14.26
N LEU A 38 -20.51 -6.93 -14.25
CA LEU A 38 -20.27 -8.37 -14.32
C LEU A 38 -19.42 -8.75 -15.56
N GLU A 39 -19.69 -8.17 -16.73
CA GLU A 39 -18.94 -8.53 -17.96
C GLU A 39 -17.44 -8.17 -17.84
N ARG A 40 -17.09 -7.09 -17.14
CA ARG A 40 -15.68 -6.75 -16.88
C ARG A 40 -15.02 -7.77 -15.96
N GLY A 41 -15.75 -8.22 -14.94
CA GLY A 41 -15.32 -9.29 -14.06
C GLY A 41 -15.05 -10.58 -14.84
N GLU A 42 -15.97 -10.98 -15.72
CA GLU A 42 -15.82 -12.17 -16.57
C GLU A 42 -14.61 -12.07 -17.50
N GLN A 43 -14.43 -10.94 -18.17
CA GLN A 43 -13.27 -10.69 -19.03
C GLN A 43 -11.95 -10.77 -18.26
N THR A 44 -11.95 -10.33 -17.00
CA THR A 44 -10.77 -10.36 -16.13
C THR A 44 -10.52 -11.78 -15.61
N ALA A 45 -11.56 -12.49 -15.17
CA ALA A 45 -11.46 -13.88 -14.71
C ALA A 45 -10.91 -14.81 -15.79
N ARG A 46 -11.29 -14.63 -17.07
CA ARG A 46 -10.77 -15.40 -18.21
C ARG A 46 -9.25 -15.26 -18.43
N LYS A 47 -8.62 -14.23 -17.87
CA LYS A 47 -7.16 -14.02 -17.94
C LYS A 47 -6.39 -14.74 -16.82
N LEU A 48 -7.11 -15.41 -15.91
CA LEU A 48 -6.58 -16.12 -14.75
C LEU A 48 -6.94 -17.60 -14.87
N SER A 49 -6.13 -18.48 -14.28
CA SER A 49 -6.30 -19.95 -14.45
C SER A 49 -7.40 -20.55 -13.57
N ASN A 50 -7.57 -20.04 -12.34
CA ASN A 50 -8.52 -20.55 -11.36
C ASN A 50 -9.40 -19.42 -10.80
N ALA A 51 -10.19 -18.81 -11.69
CA ALA A 51 -11.01 -17.67 -11.33
C ALA A 51 -12.44 -17.75 -11.86
N SER A 52 -13.36 -17.15 -11.12
CA SER A 52 -14.73 -16.86 -11.53
C SER A 52 -15.00 -15.36 -11.37
N ALA A 53 -16.13 -14.89 -11.91
CA ALA A 53 -16.55 -13.50 -11.78
C ALA A 53 -17.80 -13.40 -10.90
N ALA A 54 -17.93 -12.30 -10.17
CA ALA A 54 -19.14 -11.97 -9.45
C ALA A 54 -19.42 -10.46 -9.50
N TYR A 55 -20.70 -10.11 -9.44
CA TYR A 55 -21.11 -8.72 -9.31
C TYR A 55 -20.81 -8.21 -7.90
N ALA A 56 -20.00 -7.16 -7.80
CA ALA A 56 -19.59 -6.54 -6.54
C ALA A 56 -19.55 -5.02 -6.70
N ASP A 57 -20.56 -4.32 -6.20
CA ASP A 57 -20.57 -2.86 -6.17
C ASP A 57 -20.51 -2.37 -4.71
N SER A 58 -19.41 -1.69 -4.37
CA SER A 58 -19.21 -1.05 -3.06
C SER A 58 -20.31 -0.07 -2.66
N LYS A 59 -21.10 0.44 -3.62
CA LYS A 59 -22.24 1.33 -3.39
C LYS A 59 -23.57 0.58 -3.22
N ASN A 60 -23.58 -0.73 -3.48
CA ASN A 60 -24.73 -1.61 -3.33
C ASN A 60 -24.43 -2.68 -2.26
N ALA A 61 -24.81 -2.38 -1.01
CA ALA A 61 -24.54 -3.25 0.13
C ALA A 61 -25.08 -4.68 -0.06
N SER A 62 -26.24 -4.86 -0.70
CA SER A 62 -26.82 -6.18 -0.95
C SER A 62 -25.95 -7.05 -1.85
N SER A 63 -25.26 -6.45 -2.84
CA SER A 63 -24.33 -7.18 -3.70
C SER A 63 -23.11 -7.71 -2.93
N ILE A 64 -22.58 -6.89 -2.02
CA ILE A 64 -21.45 -7.26 -1.16
C ILE A 64 -21.90 -8.32 -0.14
N GLU A 65 -23.09 -8.18 0.42
CA GLU A 65 -23.64 -9.13 1.38
C GLU A 65 -23.79 -10.54 0.77
N GLN A 66 -24.27 -10.64 -0.48
CA GLN A 66 -24.34 -11.93 -1.19
C GLN A 66 -22.96 -12.58 -1.35
N LEU A 67 -21.94 -11.79 -1.68
CA LEU A 67 -20.56 -12.28 -1.81
C LEU A 67 -20.01 -12.77 -0.48
N VAL A 68 -20.20 -12.01 0.59
CA VAL A 68 -19.74 -12.38 1.94
C VAL A 68 -20.47 -13.63 2.44
N LYS A 69 -21.79 -13.75 2.20
CA LYS A 69 -22.57 -14.94 2.58
C LYS A 69 -22.15 -16.22 1.86
N SER A 70 -21.46 -16.12 0.73
CA SER A 70 -20.87 -17.30 0.06
C SER A 70 -19.71 -17.94 0.85
N GLY A 71 -19.26 -17.31 1.92
CA GLY A 71 -18.22 -17.81 2.81
C GLY A 71 -16.81 -17.83 2.19
N PRO A 72 -16.33 -16.73 1.56
CA PRO A 72 -14.95 -16.67 1.09
C PRO A 72 -13.97 -16.82 2.26
N ALA A 73 -12.77 -17.32 1.96
CA ALA A 73 -11.70 -17.43 2.95
C ALA A 73 -11.09 -16.06 3.30
N CYS A 74 -11.17 -15.09 2.38
CA CYS A 74 -10.72 -13.71 2.57
C CYS A 74 -11.37 -12.80 1.52
N VAL A 75 -11.61 -11.54 1.89
CA VAL A 75 -11.99 -10.47 0.96
C VAL A 75 -10.86 -9.45 0.86
N VAL A 76 -10.50 -9.06 -0.36
CA VAL A 76 -9.54 -7.99 -0.64
C VAL A 76 -10.27 -6.84 -1.33
N VAL A 77 -10.10 -5.63 -0.82
CA VAL A 77 -10.75 -4.42 -1.31
C VAL A 77 -9.72 -3.57 -2.04
N ALA A 78 -9.92 -3.42 -3.36
CA ALA A 78 -9.11 -2.58 -4.24
C ALA A 78 -9.94 -1.43 -4.86
N VAL A 79 -11.03 -1.05 -4.20
CA VAL A 79 -11.88 0.09 -4.55
C VAL A 79 -11.91 1.09 -3.41
N LYS A 80 -11.98 2.38 -3.76
CA LYS A 80 -12.15 3.44 -2.77
C LYS A 80 -13.53 3.35 -2.14
N GLN A 81 -13.57 3.39 -0.81
CA GLN A 81 -14.79 3.46 -0.01
C GLN A 81 -14.82 4.76 0.81
N GLU A 82 -16.00 5.31 1.02
CA GLU A 82 -16.21 6.45 1.94
C GLU A 82 -16.59 5.97 3.35
N GLU A 83 -17.39 4.90 3.41
CA GLU A 83 -17.81 4.20 4.62
C GLU A 83 -17.31 2.74 4.58
N PRO A 84 -16.96 2.13 5.73
CA PRO A 84 -16.37 0.79 5.79
C PRO A 84 -17.42 -0.32 5.65
N VAL A 85 -18.26 -0.26 4.61
CA VAL A 85 -19.39 -1.18 4.40
C VAL A 85 -18.90 -2.61 4.21
N ILE A 86 -17.88 -2.81 3.37
CA ILE A 86 -17.34 -4.16 3.11
C ILE A 86 -16.75 -4.76 4.38
N GLN A 87 -15.99 -3.97 5.13
CA GLN A 87 -15.37 -4.39 6.39
C GLN A 87 -16.41 -4.80 7.43
N LYS A 88 -17.48 -4.02 7.57
CA LYS A 88 -18.60 -4.35 8.47
C LYS A 88 -19.24 -5.68 8.12
N LEU A 89 -19.56 -5.88 6.83
CA LEU A 89 -20.17 -7.13 6.37
C LEU A 89 -19.23 -8.32 6.59
N CYS A 90 -17.94 -8.17 6.30
CA CYS A 90 -16.94 -9.22 6.55
C CYS A 90 -16.84 -9.56 8.05
N SER A 91 -16.76 -8.54 8.91
CA SER A 91 -16.70 -8.65 10.37
C SER A 91 -17.93 -9.39 10.93
N GLN A 92 -19.14 -9.05 10.46
CA GLN A 92 -20.40 -9.70 10.86
C GLN A 92 -20.46 -11.19 10.47
N ASN A 93 -19.73 -11.59 9.42
CA ASN A 93 -19.69 -12.97 8.93
C ASN A 93 -18.39 -13.68 9.31
N ASN A 94 -17.57 -13.09 10.20
CA ASN A 94 -16.27 -13.62 10.62
C ASN A 94 -15.32 -13.93 9.45
N ILE A 95 -15.31 -13.07 8.44
CA ILE A 95 -14.45 -13.18 7.26
C ILE A 95 -13.32 -12.16 7.36
N PRO A 96 -12.05 -12.57 7.19
CA PRO A 96 -10.95 -11.62 7.13
C PRO A 96 -11.06 -10.69 5.91
N CYS A 97 -10.73 -9.42 6.10
CA CYS A 97 -10.79 -8.39 5.07
C CYS A 97 -9.45 -7.65 4.98
N ILE A 98 -8.94 -7.45 3.77
CA ILE A 98 -7.74 -6.65 3.49
C ILE A 98 -8.16 -5.44 2.64
N ASP A 99 -7.77 -4.23 3.03
CA ASP A 99 -8.03 -2.99 2.30
C ASP A 99 -6.73 -2.22 2.05
N ILE A 100 -6.50 -1.87 0.78
CA ILE A 100 -5.29 -1.17 0.32
C ILE A 100 -5.38 0.36 0.43
N THR A 101 -6.41 0.88 1.10
CA THR A 101 -6.60 2.31 1.37
C THR A 101 -5.33 2.99 1.90
N THR A 102 -5.08 4.21 1.47
CA THR A 102 -3.91 4.99 1.91
C THR A 102 -4.26 6.09 2.93
N PHE A 103 -5.54 6.23 3.29
CA PHE A 103 -6.03 7.39 4.04
C PHE A 103 -6.53 7.02 5.43
N SER A 104 -6.00 7.71 6.45
CA SER A 104 -6.38 7.56 7.86
C SER A 104 -7.84 7.89 8.11
N THR A 105 -8.43 8.81 7.35
CA THR A 105 -9.86 9.16 7.48
C THR A 105 -10.77 7.96 7.30
N PHE A 106 -10.39 7.02 6.43
CA PHE A 106 -11.11 5.76 6.28
C PHE A 106 -10.71 4.75 7.37
N THR A 107 -9.42 4.57 7.66
CA THR A 107 -9.00 3.59 8.68
C THR A 107 -9.53 3.92 10.06
N ASN A 108 -9.62 5.20 10.44
CA ASN A 108 -10.21 5.63 11.70
C ASN A 108 -11.69 5.24 11.79
N LYS A 109 -12.44 5.28 10.67
CA LYS A 109 -13.82 4.79 10.64
C LYS A 109 -13.87 3.27 10.83
N VAL A 110 -12.94 2.53 10.24
CA VAL A 110 -12.83 1.07 10.44
C VAL A 110 -12.57 0.77 11.92
N GLU A 111 -11.58 1.41 12.54
CA GLU A 111 -11.25 1.24 13.97
C GLU A 111 -12.42 1.61 14.90
N GLN A 112 -13.16 2.68 14.60
CA GLN A 112 -14.28 3.14 15.43
C GLN A 112 -15.54 2.27 15.30
N GLN A 113 -15.75 1.65 14.14
CA GLN A 113 -17.01 1.01 13.79
C GLN A 113 -16.95 -0.52 13.84
N LEU A 114 -15.76 -1.11 13.89
CA LEU A 114 -15.60 -2.57 14.04
C LEU A 114 -15.33 -2.95 15.50
N PRO A 115 -15.96 -4.02 16.02
CA PRO A 115 -15.61 -4.58 17.32
C PRO A 115 -14.19 -5.14 17.34
N GLU A 116 -13.49 -5.04 18.48
CA GLU A 116 -12.12 -5.58 18.63
C GLU A 116 -12.04 -7.11 18.45
N LYS A 117 -13.11 -7.83 18.80
CA LYS A 117 -13.17 -9.31 18.79
C LYS A 117 -13.84 -9.88 17.54
N THR A 118 -13.57 -9.33 16.36
CA THR A 118 -14.03 -9.91 15.07
C THR A 118 -12.89 -10.46 14.27
N SER A 119 -13.18 -11.10 13.14
CA SER A 119 -12.17 -11.45 12.14
C SER A 119 -11.29 -10.25 11.78
N ALA A 120 -10.04 -10.53 11.40
CA ALA A 120 -9.07 -9.50 11.05
C ALA A 120 -9.57 -8.57 9.93
N SER A 121 -9.44 -7.26 10.15
CA SER A 121 -9.54 -6.24 9.11
C SER A 121 -8.19 -5.55 8.97
N ILE A 122 -7.42 -5.95 7.96
CA ILE A 122 -6.11 -5.37 7.66
C ILE A 122 -6.32 -4.14 6.77
N VAL A 123 -5.85 -2.98 7.22
CA VAL A 123 -5.96 -1.71 6.48
C VAL A 123 -4.57 -1.19 6.11
N MET A 124 -4.49 -0.28 5.14
CA MET A 124 -3.21 0.23 4.64
C MET A 124 -2.30 -0.87 4.09
N ALA A 125 -2.91 -1.84 3.40
CA ALA A 125 -2.27 -3.07 2.95
C ALA A 125 -1.50 -2.94 1.63
N GLY A 126 -0.70 -1.89 1.45
CA GLY A 126 0.03 -1.66 0.20
C GLY A 126 1.55 -1.61 0.35
N PHE A 127 2.19 -0.93 -0.61
CA PHE A 127 3.62 -0.64 -0.54
C PHE A 127 3.92 0.52 0.42
N PHE A 128 3.23 1.63 0.21
CA PHE A 128 3.39 2.90 0.90
C PHE A 128 2.01 3.56 0.98
N PRO A 129 1.23 3.30 2.05
CA PRO A 129 1.55 2.57 3.28
C PRO A 129 1.53 1.04 3.20
N GLY A 130 2.10 0.37 4.20
CA GLY A 130 2.03 -1.08 4.41
C GLY A 130 3.42 -1.72 4.52
N MET A 131 4.03 -2.06 3.39
CA MET A 131 5.41 -2.57 3.35
C MET A 131 6.41 -1.56 3.93
N SER A 132 6.17 -0.25 3.79
CA SER A 132 6.88 0.82 4.48
C SER A 132 6.91 0.61 6.00
N GLY A 133 5.77 0.35 6.64
CA GLY A 133 5.70 0.06 8.07
C GLY A 133 6.44 -1.22 8.46
N ILE A 134 6.39 -2.28 7.62
CA ILE A 134 7.13 -3.53 7.86
C ILE A 134 8.64 -3.25 7.83
N ALA A 135 9.10 -2.45 6.86
CA ALA A 135 10.49 -2.07 6.72
C ALA A 135 10.96 -1.18 7.89
N VAL A 136 10.16 -0.20 8.33
CA VAL A 136 10.44 0.60 9.54
C VAL A 136 10.60 -0.30 10.76
N LYS A 137 9.64 -1.20 11.01
CA LYS A 137 9.69 -2.13 12.14
C LYS A 137 10.96 -2.99 12.12
N ARG A 138 11.46 -3.41 10.95
CA ARG A 138 12.72 -4.14 10.85
C ARG A 138 13.92 -3.26 11.21
N VAL A 139 13.97 -2.05 10.68
CA VAL A 139 15.11 -1.13 10.86
C VAL A 139 15.27 -0.72 12.32
N ILE A 140 14.17 -0.52 13.04
CA ILE A 140 14.21 -0.10 14.43
C ILE A 140 14.40 -1.25 15.43
N ALA A 141 14.34 -2.51 14.99
CA ALA A 141 14.24 -3.67 15.89
C ALA A 141 15.44 -3.83 16.85
N GLU A 142 16.61 -3.33 16.49
CA GLU A 142 17.85 -3.43 17.27
C GLU A 142 18.13 -2.19 18.13
N PHE A 143 17.34 -1.12 17.97
CA PHE A 143 17.50 0.08 18.77
C PHE A 143 16.98 -0.13 20.19
N SER A 144 17.78 0.26 21.17
CA SER A 144 17.34 0.37 22.57
C SER A 144 16.36 1.53 22.75
N GLN A 145 16.58 2.62 22.01
CA GLN A 145 15.67 3.76 21.90
C GLN A 145 15.71 4.29 20.46
N VAL A 146 14.54 4.59 19.91
CA VAL A 146 14.39 5.22 18.59
C VAL A 146 14.04 6.69 18.80
N ASP A 147 14.80 7.59 18.21
CA ASP A 147 14.52 9.02 18.26
C ASP A 147 13.73 9.44 17.01
N HIS A 148 14.11 8.89 15.86
CA HIS A 148 13.55 9.28 14.56
C HIS A 148 13.53 8.10 13.58
N ALA A 149 12.48 8.02 12.76
CA ALA A 149 12.46 7.18 11.56
C ALA A 149 11.97 7.98 10.34
N ALA A 150 12.64 7.81 9.21
CA ALA A 150 12.25 8.39 7.94
C ALA A 150 11.84 7.30 6.95
N VAL A 151 10.72 7.53 6.27
CA VAL A 151 10.22 6.70 5.18
C VAL A 151 10.28 7.52 3.90
N ASN A 152 11.15 7.11 3.00
CA ASN A 152 11.47 7.84 1.79
C ASN A 152 11.09 6.99 0.57
N LEU A 153 10.27 7.54 -0.33
CA LEU A 153 9.84 6.88 -1.56
C LEU A 153 10.43 7.59 -2.79
N LEU A 154 11.16 6.87 -3.63
CA LEU A 154 11.59 7.33 -4.95
C LEU A 154 10.76 6.62 -6.01
N GLN A 155 9.94 7.37 -6.74
CA GLN A 155 8.98 6.86 -7.71
C GLN A 155 9.49 7.01 -9.14
N ASN A 156 9.06 6.10 -10.02
CA ASN A 156 9.27 6.26 -11.45
C ASN A 156 8.17 7.13 -12.07
N THR A 157 8.55 8.08 -12.90
CA THR A 157 7.60 8.87 -13.72
C THR A 157 6.87 8.03 -14.76
N GLN A 158 7.40 6.87 -15.09
CA GLN A 158 6.86 5.93 -16.08
C GLN A 158 6.04 4.81 -15.43
N ALA A 159 5.83 4.84 -14.11
CA ALA A 159 5.04 3.85 -13.40
C ALA A 159 3.62 3.73 -13.98
N ASN A 160 3.15 2.49 -14.21
CA ASN A 160 1.83 2.22 -14.75
C ASN A 160 0.75 2.31 -13.67
N VAL A 161 0.45 3.56 -13.29
CA VAL A 161 -0.51 3.88 -12.24
C VAL A 161 -1.88 4.17 -12.82
N GLY A 162 -2.93 3.68 -12.14
CA GLY A 162 -4.30 4.06 -12.47
C GLY A 162 -4.56 5.53 -12.12
N LEU A 163 -5.50 6.17 -12.83
CA LEU A 163 -5.90 7.56 -12.58
C LEU A 163 -6.27 7.82 -11.10
N THR A 164 -6.83 6.82 -10.42
CA THR A 164 -7.15 6.93 -8.99
C THR A 164 -5.90 7.10 -8.14
N GLY A 165 -4.89 6.24 -8.26
CA GLY A 165 -3.70 6.37 -7.42
C GLY A 165 -2.81 7.55 -7.79
N MET A 166 -2.81 8.00 -9.05
CA MET A 166 -2.19 9.29 -9.40
C MET A 166 -2.84 10.43 -8.63
N ARG A 167 -4.19 10.49 -8.59
CA ARG A 167 -4.92 11.51 -7.82
C ARG A 167 -4.66 11.39 -6.32
N ASP A 168 -4.56 10.17 -5.80
CA ASP A 168 -4.29 9.96 -4.39
C ASP A 168 -2.87 10.43 -4.04
N MET A 169 -1.88 10.18 -4.90
CA MET A 169 -0.54 10.72 -4.71
C MET A 169 -0.51 12.25 -4.76
N LEU A 170 -1.18 12.86 -5.73
CA LEU A 170 -1.31 14.31 -5.83
C LEU A 170 -1.95 14.92 -4.57
N ARG A 171 -2.99 14.28 -4.03
CA ARG A 171 -3.61 14.72 -2.78
C ARG A 171 -2.65 14.59 -1.60
N ILE A 172 -1.90 13.50 -1.52
CA ILE A 172 -0.93 13.27 -0.44
C ILE A 172 0.14 14.38 -0.45
N ILE A 173 0.77 14.68 -1.61
CA ILE A 173 1.80 15.74 -1.66
C ILE A 173 1.22 17.14 -1.42
N ALA A 174 -0.07 17.35 -1.68
CA ALA A 174 -0.76 18.62 -1.50
C ALA A 174 -1.19 18.88 -0.05
N LYS A 175 -1.21 17.84 0.80
CA LYS A 175 -1.54 18.01 2.21
C LYS A 175 -0.52 18.93 2.88
N PRO A 176 -0.96 19.94 3.65
CA PRO A 176 -0.05 20.86 4.31
C PRO A 176 0.75 20.15 5.40
N LEU A 177 1.95 20.68 5.66
CA LEU A 177 2.79 20.30 6.79
C LEU A 177 2.70 21.37 7.89
N PRO A 178 3.06 21.05 9.15
CA PRO A 178 3.27 22.08 10.16
C PRO A 178 4.27 23.13 9.64
N GLY A 179 3.83 24.39 9.55
CA GLY A 179 4.68 25.51 9.10
C GLY A 179 4.68 25.80 7.59
N GLY A 180 3.93 25.08 6.75
CA GLY A 180 3.83 25.44 5.33
C GLY A 180 3.25 24.39 4.39
N PRO A 181 3.34 24.63 3.06
CA PRO A 181 2.90 23.66 2.07
C PRO A 181 3.75 22.38 2.12
N GLY A 182 3.11 21.24 1.84
CA GLY A 182 3.81 19.98 1.60
C GLY A 182 4.71 20.06 0.37
N PHE A 183 5.58 19.06 0.22
CA PHE A 183 6.44 18.89 -0.96
C PHE A 183 7.46 20.03 -1.21
N SER A 184 7.81 20.77 -0.15
CA SER A 184 8.66 21.97 -0.21
C SER A 184 10.08 21.72 0.29
N GLU A 185 10.19 21.13 1.48
CA GLU A 185 11.45 20.85 2.16
C GLU A 185 12.19 19.72 1.46
N LYS A 186 13.42 19.99 0.98
CA LYS A 186 14.24 19.03 0.23
C LYS A 186 15.14 18.22 1.17
N HIS A 187 15.39 16.98 0.80
CA HIS A 187 16.33 16.08 1.45
C HIS A 187 17.08 15.27 0.39
N SER A 188 18.41 15.32 0.43
CA SER A 188 19.25 14.60 -0.54
C SER A 188 19.49 13.16 -0.09
N VAL A 189 19.23 12.22 -0.98
CA VAL A 189 19.61 10.80 -0.80
C VAL A 189 20.41 10.32 -1.99
N CYS A 190 21.21 9.28 -1.78
CA CYS A 190 21.92 8.61 -2.86
C CYS A 190 21.43 7.17 -2.98
N VAL A 191 21.06 6.78 -4.19
CA VAL A 191 20.67 5.40 -4.55
C VAL A 191 21.53 5.01 -5.74
N GLU A 192 22.28 3.92 -5.63
CA GLU A 192 23.20 3.45 -6.68
C GLU A 192 24.12 4.55 -7.24
N ASN A 193 24.73 5.35 -6.35
CA ASN A 193 25.59 6.49 -6.71
C ASN A 193 24.90 7.64 -7.48
N LYS A 194 23.57 7.63 -7.57
CA LYS A 194 22.78 8.73 -8.16
C LYS A 194 22.12 9.56 -7.06
N PRO A 195 22.31 10.88 -7.03
CA PRO A 195 21.67 11.75 -6.05
C PRO A 195 20.21 12.05 -6.45
N TYR A 196 19.32 12.05 -5.47
CA TYR A 196 17.92 12.44 -5.62
C TYR A 196 17.52 13.47 -4.55
N GLN A 197 16.62 14.37 -4.89
CA GLN A 197 16.07 15.38 -3.97
C GLN A 197 14.65 15.02 -3.57
N LEU A 198 14.54 14.24 -2.50
CA LEU A 198 13.26 13.91 -1.89
C LEU A 198 12.63 15.16 -1.28
N ARG A 199 11.30 15.19 -1.23
CA ARG A 199 10.56 16.31 -0.65
C ARG A 199 9.63 15.81 0.45
N LYS A 200 9.62 16.51 1.57
CA LYS A 200 8.80 16.15 2.74
C LYS A 200 7.31 16.23 2.42
N ILE A 201 6.55 15.25 2.86
CA ILE A 201 5.10 15.16 2.65
C ILE A 201 4.39 14.81 3.95
N HIS A 202 3.11 15.17 4.04
CA HIS A 202 2.24 14.58 5.06
C HIS A 202 1.78 13.20 4.58
N HIS A 203 1.96 12.18 5.40
CA HIS A 203 1.47 10.84 5.09
C HIS A 203 0.77 10.22 6.31
N ASP A 204 -0.39 9.62 6.08
CA ASP A 204 -1.31 9.22 7.14
C ASP A 204 -0.78 8.05 7.99
N GLU A 205 0.11 7.22 7.43
CA GLU A 205 0.80 6.14 8.15
C GLU A 205 1.76 6.66 9.23
N GLN A 206 2.21 7.92 9.14
CA GLN A 206 3.11 8.54 10.11
C GLN A 206 2.61 8.40 11.55
N LEU A 207 1.36 8.83 11.79
CA LEU A 207 0.76 8.79 13.13
C LEU A 207 0.56 7.36 13.63
N ILE A 208 0.29 6.43 12.71
CA ILE A 208 0.11 5.02 13.03
C ILE A 208 1.44 4.41 13.49
N LEU A 209 2.54 4.65 12.77
CA LEU A 209 3.85 4.17 13.17
C LEU A 209 4.32 4.81 14.48
N GLN A 210 4.12 6.12 14.66
CA GLN A 210 4.44 6.79 15.92
C GLN A 210 3.72 6.13 17.10
N LYS A 211 2.40 5.94 16.98
CA LYS A 211 1.57 5.34 18.03
C LYS A 211 1.88 3.86 18.29
N LYS A 212 1.97 3.05 17.22
CA LYS A 212 2.04 1.58 17.32
C LYS A 212 3.45 1.05 17.52
N LEU A 213 4.47 1.77 17.05
CA LEU A 213 5.88 1.39 17.21
C LEU A 213 6.61 2.24 18.25
N GLY A 214 5.93 3.21 18.88
CA GLY A 214 6.52 4.05 19.92
C GLY A 214 7.61 5.00 19.42
N ILE A 215 7.59 5.37 18.14
CA ILE A 215 8.60 6.24 17.53
C ILE A 215 8.18 7.69 17.78
N PRO A 216 9.00 8.54 18.43
CA PRO A 216 8.64 9.92 18.71
C PRO A 216 8.41 10.73 17.44
N GLU A 217 9.33 10.64 16.49
CA GLU A 217 9.26 11.36 15.22
C GLU A 217 9.33 10.41 14.03
N VAL A 218 8.33 10.49 13.16
CA VAL A 218 8.35 9.81 11.86
C VAL A 218 8.22 10.86 10.76
N THR A 219 9.08 10.81 9.75
CA THR A 219 9.01 11.71 8.58
C THR A 219 8.78 10.93 7.30
N TYR A 220 7.88 11.43 6.45
CA TYR A 220 7.65 10.88 5.12
C TYR A 220 8.18 11.83 4.06
N ARG A 221 8.84 11.28 3.05
CA ARG A 221 9.32 12.03 1.87
C ARG A 221 9.04 11.24 0.60
N THR A 222 8.81 11.96 -0.49
CA THR A 222 8.76 11.34 -1.82
C THR A 222 9.40 12.23 -2.87
N CYS A 223 9.83 11.63 -3.98
CA CYS A 223 10.05 12.33 -5.24
C CYS A 223 9.87 11.38 -6.42
N TRP A 224 9.84 11.96 -7.61
CA TRP A 224 9.98 11.23 -8.86
C TRP A 224 11.43 11.22 -9.32
N ASN A 225 11.79 10.24 -10.16
CA ASN A 225 13.08 10.16 -10.84
C ASN A 225 13.36 11.28 -11.87
N SER A 226 12.61 12.38 -11.83
CA SER A 226 12.72 13.55 -12.73
C SER A 226 12.59 14.85 -11.94
N GLU A 227 13.71 15.57 -11.81
CA GLU A 227 13.72 16.88 -11.12
C GLU A 227 12.84 17.95 -11.77
N PRO A 228 12.70 18.03 -13.11
CA PRO A 228 11.71 18.91 -13.74
C PRO A 228 10.28 18.65 -13.24
N ILE A 229 9.89 17.37 -13.11
CA ILE A 229 8.57 17.01 -12.59
C ILE A 229 8.46 17.37 -11.11
N ASN A 230 9.47 17.07 -10.29
CA ASN A 230 9.48 17.46 -8.87
C ASN A 230 9.35 18.98 -8.68
N SER A 231 10.06 19.76 -9.49
CA SER A 231 10.03 21.23 -9.43
C SER A 231 8.68 21.79 -9.87
N PHE A 232 8.12 21.27 -10.98
CA PHE A 232 6.77 21.62 -11.42
C PHE A 232 5.73 21.30 -10.34
N MET A 233 5.76 20.09 -9.78
CA MET A 233 4.82 19.67 -8.75
C MET A 233 4.94 20.53 -7.48
N SER A 234 6.16 20.91 -7.09
CA SER A 234 6.39 21.86 -6.00
C SER A 234 5.64 23.16 -6.25
N VAL A 235 5.78 23.78 -7.42
CA VAL A 235 5.08 25.03 -7.76
C VAL A 235 3.56 24.85 -7.71
N ILE A 236 3.04 23.76 -8.29
CA ILE A 236 1.59 23.47 -8.28
C ILE A 236 1.05 23.32 -6.85
N VAL A 237 1.79 22.65 -5.95
CA VAL A 237 1.40 22.52 -4.54
C VAL A 237 1.42 23.88 -3.83
N HIS A 238 2.47 24.68 -4.03
CA HIS A 238 2.61 26.00 -3.38
C HIS A 238 1.54 27.00 -3.84
N CYS A 239 1.13 26.92 -5.11
CA CYS A 239 0.08 27.78 -5.66
C CYS A 239 -1.33 27.24 -5.41
N HIS A 240 -1.50 26.14 -4.66
CA HIS A 240 -2.79 25.47 -4.42
C HIS A 240 -3.54 25.08 -5.72
N LEU A 241 -2.80 24.72 -6.78
CA LEU A 241 -3.35 24.38 -8.10
C LEU A 241 -3.57 22.88 -8.32
N ILE A 242 -3.43 22.06 -7.26
CA ILE A 242 -3.59 20.60 -7.35
C ILE A 242 -5.02 20.20 -7.73
N ASP A 243 -6.04 20.80 -7.12
CA ASP A 243 -7.43 20.49 -7.44
C ASP A 243 -7.77 20.86 -8.89
N PRO A 244 -7.46 22.07 -9.40
CA PRO A 244 -7.58 22.38 -10.82
C PRO A 244 -6.90 21.36 -11.74
N LEU A 245 -5.68 20.93 -11.40
CA LEU A 245 -4.95 19.92 -12.17
C LEU A 245 -5.70 18.57 -12.19
N ILE A 246 -6.17 18.10 -11.02
CA ILE A 246 -6.96 16.86 -10.91
C ILE A 246 -8.23 16.92 -11.76
N HIS A 247 -8.91 18.07 -11.77
CA HIS A 247 -10.09 18.29 -12.59
C HIS A 247 -9.77 18.30 -14.09
N ALA A 248 -8.67 18.95 -14.49
CA ALA A 248 -8.20 18.97 -15.88
C ALA A 248 -7.88 17.57 -16.40
N MET A 249 -7.14 16.76 -15.64
CA MET A 249 -6.81 15.38 -16.00
C MET A 249 -8.07 14.53 -16.26
N ARG A 250 -9.16 14.78 -15.52
CA ARG A 250 -10.46 14.11 -15.76
C ARG A 250 -11.05 14.47 -17.12
N ARG A 251 -10.92 15.73 -17.54
CA ARG A 251 -11.49 16.26 -18.78
C ARG A 251 -10.75 15.76 -20.01
N PHE A 252 -9.42 15.70 -19.94
CA PHE A 252 -8.59 15.40 -21.10
C PHE A 252 -8.34 13.91 -21.36
N LYS A 253 -8.92 13.01 -20.56
CA LYS A 253 -8.74 11.54 -20.69
C LYS A 253 -7.28 11.17 -20.99
N ILE A 254 -6.35 11.75 -20.24
CA ILE A 254 -4.91 11.54 -20.45
C ILE A 254 -4.66 10.04 -20.24
N ASP A 255 -4.56 9.28 -21.33
CA ASP A 255 -4.13 7.89 -21.32
C ASP A 255 -2.61 7.96 -21.26
N MET A 256 -2.05 7.77 -20.06
CA MET A 256 -0.61 7.70 -19.93
C MET A 256 -0.15 6.41 -20.59
N ASP A 257 0.77 6.54 -21.54
CA ASP A 257 1.37 5.46 -22.31
C ASP A 257 1.70 4.26 -21.41
N LYS A 258 1.04 3.12 -21.64
CA LYS A 258 1.15 1.86 -20.88
C LYS A 258 2.37 1.03 -21.30
N GLY A 259 3.41 1.70 -21.77
CA GLY A 259 4.56 1.08 -22.40
C GLY A 259 5.33 0.16 -21.44
N THR A 260 6.06 -0.79 -22.02
CA THR A 260 6.95 -1.79 -21.38
C THR A 260 8.19 -1.18 -20.73
N LYS A 261 8.04 0.01 -20.15
CA LYS A 261 9.15 0.80 -19.63
C LYS A 261 9.42 0.46 -18.17
N ASP A 262 10.62 0.80 -17.73
CA ASP A 262 11.08 0.60 -16.36
C ASP A 262 10.14 1.30 -15.36
N GLU A 263 9.51 0.53 -14.47
CA GLU A 263 8.64 1.02 -13.39
C GLU A 263 9.35 1.04 -12.03
N THR A 264 10.68 0.84 -12.00
CA THR A 264 11.44 0.66 -10.76
C THR A 264 11.24 1.82 -9.80
N ALA A 265 10.92 1.48 -8.55
CA ALA A 265 10.81 2.41 -7.43
C ALA A 265 11.74 1.98 -6.29
N TYR A 266 12.01 2.88 -5.37
CA TYR A 266 12.84 2.60 -4.20
C TYR A 266 12.14 3.02 -2.92
N LEU A 267 12.18 2.14 -1.92
CA LEU A 267 11.82 2.46 -0.55
C LEU A 267 13.11 2.52 0.27
N ILE A 268 13.35 3.68 0.87
CA ILE A 268 14.53 3.94 1.69
C ILE A 268 14.03 4.23 3.10
N ILE A 269 14.47 3.44 4.07
CA ILE A 269 14.18 3.65 5.48
C ILE A 269 15.46 4.08 6.17
N GLU A 270 15.39 5.16 6.93
CA GLU A 270 16.50 5.65 7.75
C GLU A 270 16.00 5.77 9.19
N ALA A 271 16.77 5.31 10.16
CA ALA A 271 16.42 5.46 11.58
C ALA A 271 17.62 5.95 12.37
N LYS A 272 17.34 6.76 13.40
CA LYS A 272 18.31 7.28 14.35
C LYS A 272 17.84 7.01 15.77
N GLY A 273 18.80 6.76 16.65
CA GLY A 273 18.53 6.43 18.03
C GLY A 273 19.78 5.92 18.73
N THR A 274 19.60 5.05 19.72
CA THR A 274 20.71 4.40 20.42
C THR A 274 20.62 2.88 20.36
N ILE A 275 21.79 2.23 20.28
CA ILE A 275 21.96 0.78 20.45
C ILE A 275 22.96 0.60 21.58
N ASN A 276 22.57 -0.08 22.66
CA ASN A 276 23.41 -0.21 23.87
C ASN A 276 23.89 1.16 24.43
N ASN A 277 22.99 2.16 24.41
CA ASN A 277 23.23 3.56 24.81
C ASN A 277 24.23 4.35 23.93
N GLU A 278 24.73 3.78 22.83
CA GLU A 278 25.57 4.50 21.87
C GLU A 278 24.73 5.03 20.70
N PRO A 279 24.95 6.27 20.24
CA PRO A 279 24.27 6.80 19.06
C PRO A 279 24.48 5.91 17.84
N ALA A 280 23.40 5.57 17.15
CA ALA A 280 23.42 4.72 15.98
C ALA A 280 22.49 5.27 14.90
N GLU A 281 22.90 5.05 13.64
CA GLU A 281 22.07 5.26 12.48
C GLU A 281 21.99 3.94 11.70
N ARG A 282 20.81 3.66 11.14
CA ARG A 282 20.55 2.49 10.31
C ARG A 282 19.81 2.89 9.06
N LYS A 283 20.15 2.22 7.96
CA LYS A 283 19.56 2.45 6.65
C LYS A 283 19.22 1.13 5.98
N LEU A 284 18.07 1.10 5.32
CA LEU A 284 17.61 0.00 4.49
C LEU A 284 17.15 0.58 3.15
N VAL A 285 17.69 0.05 2.05
CA VAL A 285 17.30 0.46 0.69
C VAL A 285 16.75 -0.74 -0.05
N ILE A 286 15.48 -0.65 -0.43
CA ILE A 286 14.75 -1.68 -1.17
C ILE A 286 14.42 -1.14 -2.56
N GLU A 287 14.96 -1.77 -3.59
CA GLU A 287 14.56 -1.59 -4.98
C GLU A 287 13.38 -2.52 -5.27
N VAL A 288 12.33 -2.00 -5.90
CA VAL A 288 11.14 -2.78 -6.29
C VAL A 288 10.86 -2.57 -7.77
N PHE A 289 10.41 -3.61 -8.46
CA PHE A 289 10.15 -3.56 -9.91
C PHE A 289 9.02 -2.60 -10.32
N SER A 290 8.10 -2.28 -9.41
CA SER A 290 6.93 -1.42 -9.62
C SER A 290 6.28 -1.12 -8.26
N ASP A 291 5.84 0.12 -8.03
CA ASP A 291 5.13 0.51 -6.80
C ASP A 291 3.75 -0.19 -6.67
N TYR A 292 3.01 -0.27 -7.78
CA TYR A 292 1.75 -1.00 -7.87
C TYR A 292 1.97 -2.51 -7.87
N GLY A 293 3.02 -2.97 -8.54
CA GLY A 293 3.40 -4.37 -8.54
C GLY A 293 3.69 -4.85 -7.12
N ILE A 294 4.55 -4.15 -6.37
CA ILE A 294 4.91 -4.57 -5.02
C ILE A 294 3.77 -4.39 -4.02
N THR A 295 2.87 -3.41 -4.23
CA THR A 295 1.60 -3.30 -3.48
C THR A 295 0.77 -4.59 -3.61
N ALA A 296 0.61 -5.09 -4.83
CA ALA A 296 -0.12 -6.33 -5.09
C ALA A 296 0.55 -7.56 -4.46
N TRP A 297 1.88 -7.66 -4.55
CA TRP A 297 2.63 -8.75 -3.92
C TRP A 297 2.58 -8.73 -2.39
N THR A 298 2.66 -7.55 -1.79
CA THR A 298 2.50 -7.39 -0.33
C THR A 298 1.09 -7.79 0.10
N THR A 299 0.07 -7.40 -0.66
CA THR A 299 -1.32 -7.84 -0.44
C THR A 299 -1.45 -9.36 -0.54
N ALA A 300 -0.84 -9.99 -1.55
CA ALA A 300 -0.86 -11.44 -1.71
C ALA A 300 -0.18 -12.18 -0.55
N LEU A 301 0.93 -11.65 -0.01
CA LEU A 301 1.56 -12.17 1.21
C LEU A 301 0.64 -12.07 2.43
N LEU A 302 -0.09 -10.97 2.59
CA LEU A 302 -1.08 -10.82 3.65
C LEU A 302 -2.21 -11.85 3.51
N VAL A 303 -2.70 -12.07 2.29
CA VAL A 303 -3.69 -13.13 2.02
C VAL A 303 -3.14 -14.50 2.42
N LYS A 304 -1.93 -14.86 1.98
CA LYS A 304 -1.26 -16.11 2.36
C LYS A 304 -1.18 -16.23 3.89
N LYS A 305 -0.76 -15.18 4.59
CA LYS A 305 -0.62 -15.17 6.05
C LYS A 305 -1.96 -15.36 6.77
N ILE A 306 -3.03 -14.75 6.29
CA ILE A 306 -4.39 -14.96 6.81
C ILE A 306 -4.82 -16.42 6.64
N LEU A 307 -4.56 -17.02 5.47
CA LEU A 307 -4.93 -18.41 5.21
C LEU A 307 -4.18 -19.41 6.12
N GLU A 308 -2.93 -19.06 6.48
CA GLU A 308 -2.07 -19.80 7.42
C GLU A 308 -2.45 -19.57 8.88
N ASN A 309 -2.94 -18.37 9.23
CA ASN A 309 -3.33 -17.99 10.58
C ASN A 309 -4.76 -17.40 10.63
N PRO A 310 -5.81 -18.25 10.68
CA PRO A 310 -7.20 -17.80 10.74
C PRO A 310 -7.58 -17.14 12.07
N ALA A 311 -6.72 -17.19 13.09
CA ALA A 311 -7.01 -16.67 14.43
C ALA A 311 -6.72 -15.16 14.56
N LEU A 312 -6.33 -14.48 13.49
CA LEU A 312 -6.13 -13.03 13.51
C LEU A 312 -7.48 -12.32 13.70
N THR A 313 -7.51 -11.38 14.64
CA THR A 313 -8.71 -10.64 15.04
C THR A 313 -8.48 -9.14 15.12
N GLY A 314 -9.56 -8.37 14.94
CA GLY A 314 -9.57 -6.92 15.11
C GLY A 314 -9.00 -6.16 13.91
N VAL A 315 -8.80 -4.85 14.08
CA VAL A 315 -8.19 -4.00 13.04
C VAL A 315 -6.67 -4.07 13.17
N CYS A 316 -6.00 -4.39 12.05
CA CYS A 316 -4.56 -4.59 12.02
C CYS A 316 -3.90 -3.81 10.88
N TYR A 317 -2.61 -3.59 11.02
CA TYR A 317 -1.73 -3.04 9.99
C TYR A 317 -0.75 -4.12 9.50
N PRO A 318 -0.22 -4.01 8.26
CA PRO A 318 0.65 -5.05 7.70
C PRO A 318 1.86 -5.40 8.56
N PHE A 319 2.47 -4.44 9.25
CA PHE A 319 3.62 -4.65 10.13
C PHE A 319 3.30 -5.37 11.45
N GLU A 320 2.02 -5.50 11.80
CA GLU A 320 1.56 -6.33 12.92
C GLU A 320 1.40 -7.80 12.48
N ILE A 321 1.26 -8.06 11.17
CA ILE A 321 0.88 -9.37 10.62
C ILE A 321 2.03 -10.08 9.90
N LEU A 322 2.77 -9.36 9.07
CA LEU A 322 3.93 -9.87 8.35
C LEU A 322 5.21 -9.51 9.12
N ALA A 323 6.09 -10.49 9.29
CA ALA A 323 7.47 -10.19 9.63
C ALA A 323 8.27 -9.88 8.35
N PHE A 324 9.45 -9.30 8.54
CA PHE A 324 10.30 -8.88 7.41
C PHE A 324 10.79 -10.09 6.59
N LYS A 325 10.96 -11.26 7.21
CA LYS A 325 11.34 -12.49 6.51
C LYS A 325 10.33 -12.93 5.44
N GLU A 326 9.04 -12.63 5.62
CA GLU A 326 8.02 -12.87 4.59
C GLU A 326 8.25 -11.97 3.37
N ILE A 327 8.73 -10.74 3.56
CA ILE A 327 9.09 -9.83 2.48
C ILE A 327 10.31 -10.33 1.70
N LEU A 328 11.29 -10.98 2.37
CA LEU A 328 12.45 -11.57 1.71
C LEU A 328 12.07 -12.62 0.64
N GLN A 329 10.91 -13.27 0.76
CA GLN A 329 10.41 -14.20 -0.26
C GLN A 329 10.23 -13.49 -1.62
N LEU A 330 9.91 -12.20 -1.63
CA LEU A 330 9.74 -11.42 -2.86
C LEU A 330 11.07 -11.17 -3.59
N GLU A 331 12.21 -11.21 -2.88
CA GLU A 331 13.54 -11.17 -3.51
C GLU A 331 13.77 -12.42 -4.36
N SER A 332 13.46 -13.60 -3.82
CA SER A 332 13.59 -14.88 -4.55
C SER A 332 12.69 -14.97 -5.78
N LEU A 333 11.60 -14.20 -5.80
CA LEU A 333 10.66 -14.09 -6.92
C LEU A 333 11.04 -12.98 -7.91
N GLY A 334 12.17 -12.29 -7.71
CA GLY A 334 12.64 -11.19 -8.54
C GLY A 334 11.73 -9.98 -8.52
N LYS A 335 10.95 -9.78 -7.44
CA LYS A 335 10.03 -8.64 -7.29
C LYS A 335 10.66 -7.49 -6.51
N LEU A 336 11.73 -7.74 -5.77
CA LEU A 336 12.51 -6.70 -5.13
C LEU A 336 13.98 -7.12 -5.02
N LYS A 337 14.82 -6.16 -4.68
CA LYS A 337 16.23 -6.34 -4.37
C LYS A 337 16.61 -5.43 -3.21
N PHE A 338 17.43 -5.94 -2.29
CA PHE A 338 18.01 -5.11 -1.23
C PHE A 338 19.36 -4.55 -1.68
N LEU A 339 19.47 -3.23 -1.76
CA LEU A 339 20.72 -2.57 -2.17
C LEU A 339 21.63 -2.27 -0.99
N GLU A 340 21.04 -2.02 0.18
CA GLU A 340 21.76 -1.73 1.41
C GLU A 340 20.99 -2.36 2.56
N ARG A 341 21.63 -3.31 3.24
CA ARG A 341 21.15 -3.92 4.47
C ARG A 341 22.09 -3.44 5.55
N GLY A 342 21.81 -2.31 6.20
CA GLY A 342 22.58 -1.87 7.36
C GLY A 342 22.42 -2.77 8.59
N ILE A 343 21.98 -4.02 8.41
CA ILE A 343 21.43 -4.90 9.43
C ILE A 343 21.64 -6.37 9.01
N ASP A 344 22.09 -7.21 9.94
CA ASP A 344 22.26 -8.65 9.71
C ASP A 344 20.89 -9.32 9.52
N VAL A 345 20.76 -10.15 8.48
CA VAL A 345 19.50 -10.85 8.17
C VAL A 345 19.61 -12.28 8.68
N GLU A 346 19.21 -12.52 9.93
CA GLU A 346 18.95 -13.87 10.45
C GLU A 346 17.45 -14.23 10.41
#